data_AF-A0A238V4W3-F1
#
_entry.id   AF-A0A238V4W3-F1
#
_cell.length_a   1.000
_cell.length_b   1.000
_cell.length_c   1.000
_cell.angle_alpha   90.00
_cell.angle_beta   90.00
_cell.angle_gamma   90.00
#
_symmetry.space_group_name_H-M   'P 1'
#
loop_
_entity.id
_entity.type
_entity.pdbx_description
1 polymer ?
#
loop_
_entity_poly.entity_id
_entity_poly.type
_entity_poly.pdbx_seq_one_letter_code
_entity_poly.pdbx_strand_id
1 'polypeptide(L)'
;MATVQHWSGVEVRALRDAKRMSIREFAAHLGVSERMISKWEAGGESITPRPVNQAALDTCLTRSDPDTQARFSYLTGDSLVPGNGDAQVDLVGATETRHPVDGRLMVKVEGSVYLSGPSNEPVWVPDFYIDVHPVTNAEYSRFVAATGHTPPQHWVDGTYPERLADHPVVFVTWNDATAYANWAGKGLPTSQQWEKAARGTRGTVYPWGDQPTPAKCNVRENGVGETTAVDCYQSGVSPYGVYDLCGNVWEWCSTETKPGRHELKGAAWTSPFNPEFCQISA
;
A
#
# COMPACT_ATOMS: atom_id res chain seq x y z
N MET A 1 -9.43 -15.17 4.59
CA MET A 1 -10.03 -13.89 5.04
C MET A 1 -11.49 -13.87 4.61
N ALA A 2 -12.38 -13.29 5.41
CA ALA A 2 -13.81 -13.20 5.09
C ALA A 2 -14.08 -11.97 4.22
N THR A 3 -14.69 -12.15 3.05
CA THR A 3 -15.13 -11.05 2.18
C THR A 3 -16.66 -10.99 2.18
N VAL A 4 -17.21 -9.80 1.95
CA VAL A 4 -18.67 -9.63 1.81
C VAL A 4 -19.06 -10.04 0.39
N GLN A 5 -20.04 -10.94 0.23
CA GLN A 5 -20.48 -11.37 -1.11
C GLN A 5 -20.94 -10.22 -1.99
N HIS A 6 -21.61 -9.24 -1.38
CA HIS A 6 -22.16 -8.09 -2.07
C HIS A 6 -22.27 -6.91 -1.10
N TRP A 7 -21.63 -5.79 -1.43
CA TRP A 7 -21.88 -4.54 -0.70
C TRP A 7 -23.16 -3.90 -1.20
N SER A 8 -24.15 -3.76 -0.32
CA SER A 8 -25.28 -2.86 -0.50
C SER A 8 -25.28 -1.74 0.54
N GLY A 9 -26.29 -0.87 0.50
CA GLY A 9 -26.52 0.14 1.54
C GLY A 9 -26.68 -0.45 2.94
N VAL A 10 -27.15 -1.69 3.06
CA VAL A 10 -27.32 -2.40 4.34
C VAL A 10 -25.96 -2.73 4.95
N GLU A 11 -25.07 -3.36 4.19
CA GLU A 11 -23.73 -3.72 4.64
C GLU A 11 -22.90 -2.47 4.93
N VAL A 12 -23.01 -1.41 4.10
CA VAL A 12 -22.34 -0.13 4.34
C VAL A 12 -22.73 0.44 5.71
N ARG A 13 -24.03 0.48 6.02
CA ARG A 13 -24.51 0.95 7.33
C ARG A 13 -23.99 0.07 8.46
N ALA A 14 -24.08 -1.25 8.29
CA ALA A 14 -23.63 -2.22 9.27
C ALA A 14 -22.14 -2.08 9.59
N LEU A 15 -21.28 -1.86 8.58
CA LEU A 15 -19.85 -1.64 8.80
C LEU A 15 -19.60 -0.32 9.53
N ARG A 16 -20.29 0.76 9.15
CA ARG A 16 -20.18 2.04 9.86
C ARG A 16 -20.56 1.92 11.34
N ASP A 17 -21.71 1.30 11.61
CA ASP A 17 -22.24 1.12 12.97
C ASP A 17 -21.34 0.18 13.78
N ALA A 18 -20.81 -0.89 13.16
CA ALA A 18 -19.80 -1.75 13.76
C ALA A 18 -18.53 -0.95 14.11
N LYS A 19 -18.08 -0.03 13.26
CA LYS A 19 -16.94 0.84 13.59
C LYS A 19 -17.27 1.97 14.57
N ARG A 20 -18.55 2.14 14.93
CA ARG A 20 -19.05 3.23 15.79
C ARG A 20 -18.70 4.62 15.25
N MET A 21 -18.67 4.76 13.94
CA MET A 21 -18.35 6.02 13.26
C MET A 21 -19.62 6.78 12.89
N SER A 22 -19.57 8.10 13.00
CA SER A 22 -20.54 8.97 12.33
C SER A 22 -20.43 8.85 10.81
N ILE A 23 -21.45 9.28 10.07
CA ILE A 23 -21.40 9.33 8.59
C ILE A 23 -20.18 10.13 8.12
N ARG A 24 -19.87 11.24 8.80
CA ARG A 24 -18.72 12.09 8.50
C ARG A 24 -17.38 11.36 8.67
N GLU A 25 -17.17 10.72 9.81
CA GLU A 25 -15.93 9.98 10.08
C GLU A 25 -15.75 8.81 9.14
N PHE A 26 -16.84 8.07 8.87
CA PHE A 26 -16.79 6.92 7.98
C PHE A 26 -16.56 7.31 6.51
N ALA A 27 -17.20 8.39 6.06
CA ALA A 27 -16.96 8.96 4.74
C ALA A 27 -15.50 9.40 4.57
N ALA A 28 -14.94 10.10 5.57
CA ALA A 28 -13.53 10.49 5.58
C ALA A 28 -12.60 9.28 5.57
N HIS A 29 -12.90 8.25 6.37
CA HIS A 29 -12.12 7.02 6.44
C HIS A 29 -12.06 6.27 5.09
N LEU A 30 -13.20 6.19 4.39
CA LEU A 30 -13.30 5.56 3.07
C LEU A 30 -12.88 6.49 1.91
N GLY A 31 -12.53 7.75 2.17
CA GLY A 31 -12.17 8.70 1.12
C GLY A 31 -13.33 9.05 0.16
N VAL A 32 -14.58 9.06 0.66
CA VAL A 32 -15.77 9.39 -0.12
C VAL A 32 -16.55 10.53 0.53
N SER A 33 -17.53 11.11 -0.17
CA SER A 33 -18.35 12.20 0.39
C SER A 33 -19.41 11.69 1.37
N GLU A 34 -19.76 12.49 2.38
CA GLU A 34 -20.86 12.20 3.32
C GLU A 34 -22.18 11.91 2.58
N ARG A 35 -22.46 12.69 1.53
CA ARG A 35 -23.65 12.49 0.68
C ARG A 35 -23.67 11.12 0.02
N MET A 36 -22.51 10.57 -0.32
CA MET A 36 -22.40 9.26 -0.95
C MET A 36 -22.73 8.14 0.05
N ILE A 37 -22.20 8.22 1.27
CA ILE A 37 -22.55 7.30 2.37
C ILE A 37 -24.05 7.38 2.66
N SER A 38 -24.59 8.59 2.87
CA SER A 38 -26.03 8.78 3.11
C SER A 38 -26.89 8.22 1.98
N LYS A 39 -26.46 8.36 0.71
CA LYS A 39 -27.17 7.79 -0.44
C LYS A 39 -27.14 6.26 -0.42
N TRP A 40 -25.99 5.65 -0.12
CA TRP A 40 -25.90 4.19 -0.01
C TRP A 40 -26.81 3.69 1.11
N GLU A 41 -26.67 4.23 2.32
CA GLU A 41 -27.46 3.79 3.46
C GLU A 41 -28.97 4.02 3.28
N ALA A 42 -29.38 5.09 2.58
CA ALA A 42 -30.79 5.33 2.26
C ALA A 42 -31.32 4.38 1.17
N GLY A 43 -30.46 3.91 0.27
CA GLY A 43 -30.82 2.97 -0.79
C GLY A 43 -30.96 1.52 -0.31
N GLY A 44 -30.41 1.16 0.85
CA GLY A 44 -30.49 -0.18 1.41
C GLY A 44 -30.04 -1.25 0.41
N GLU A 45 -30.80 -2.33 0.26
CA GLU A 45 -30.48 -3.43 -0.67
C GLU A 45 -30.49 -3.02 -2.16
N SER A 46 -31.17 -1.92 -2.51
CA SER A 46 -31.35 -1.49 -3.91
C SER A 46 -30.14 -0.79 -4.53
N ILE A 47 -29.12 -0.48 -3.73
CA ILE A 47 -27.94 0.23 -4.19
C ILE A 47 -26.70 -0.64 -4.06
N THR A 48 -25.90 -0.65 -5.12
CA THR A 48 -24.60 -1.31 -5.14
C THR A 48 -23.53 -0.23 -5.31
N PRO A 49 -22.63 -0.02 -4.33
CA PRO A 49 -21.47 0.85 -4.50
C PRO A 49 -20.64 0.42 -5.70
N ARG A 50 -19.95 1.39 -6.33
CA ARG A 50 -19.05 1.09 -7.45
C ARG A 50 -17.92 0.15 -7.02
N PRO A 51 -17.34 -0.66 -7.93
CA PRO A 51 -16.29 -1.63 -7.57
C PRO A 51 -15.14 -1.06 -6.73
N VAL A 52 -14.64 0.13 -7.06
CA VAL A 52 -13.57 0.80 -6.29
C VAL A 52 -13.96 1.10 -4.83
N ASN A 53 -15.24 1.37 -4.57
CA ASN A 53 -15.74 1.62 -3.22
C ASN A 53 -16.03 0.32 -2.48
N GLN A 54 -16.45 -0.73 -3.18
CA GLN A 54 -16.58 -2.07 -2.59
C GLN A 54 -15.22 -2.57 -2.09
N ALA A 55 -14.17 -2.43 -2.91
CA ALA A 55 -12.81 -2.78 -2.49
C ALA A 55 -12.34 -1.99 -1.25
N ALA A 56 -12.68 -0.69 -1.16
CA ALA A 56 -12.36 0.11 0.02
C ALA A 56 -13.13 -0.36 1.27
N LEU A 57 -14.39 -0.79 1.11
CA LEU A 57 -15.22 -1.34 2.18
C LEU A 57 -14.71 -2.72 2.64
N ASP A 58 -14.30 -3.59 1.70
CA ASP A 58 -13.67 -4.89 2.00
C ASP A 58 -12.38 -4.71 2.79
N THR A 59 -11.50 -3.80 2.36
CA THR A 59 -10.29 -3.45 3.12
C THR A 59 -10.64 -2.91 4.50
N CYS A 60 -11.65 -2.04 4.61
CA CYS A 60 -12.07 -1.48 5.89
C CYS A 60 -12.61 -2.55 6.86
N LEU A 61 -13.41 -3.50 6.38
CA LEU A 61 -13.90 -4.63 7.18
C LEU A 61 -12.78 -5.57 7.58
N THR A 62 -11.95 -5.99 6.63
CA THR A 62 -10.83 -6.92 6.86
C THR A 62 -9.85 -6.42 7.92
N ARG A 63 -9.64 -5.10 7.97
CA ARG A 63 -8.73 -4.44 8.92
C ARG A 63 -9.38 -4.04 10.24
N SER A 64 -10.68 -4.25 10.39
CA SER A 64 -11.35 -3.99 11.65
C SER A 64 -10.93 -5.02 12.69
N ASP A 65 -10.85 -4.62 13.96
CA ASP A 65 -10.55 -5.52 15.07
C ASP A 65 -11.59 -6.67 15.18
N PRO A 66 -11.25 -7.80 15.83
CA PRO A 66 -12.15 -8.95 15.93
C PRO A 66 -13.54 -8.60 16.49
N ASP A 67 -13.64 -7.66 17.44
CA ASP A 67 -14.93 -7.26 18.02
C ASP A 67 -15.77 -6.48 17.00
N THR A 68 -15.14 -5.64 16.18
CA THR A 68 -15.81 -4.95 15.07
C THR A 68 -16.24 -5.93 13.98
N GLN A 69 -15.39 -6.89 13.59
CA GLN A 69 -15.76 -7.93 12.62
C GLN A 69 -16.93 -8.80 13.12
N ALA A 70 -16.91 -9.18 14.39
CA ALA A 70 -17.99 -9.94 15.03
C ALA A 70 -19.31 -9.13 15.05
N ARG A 71 -19.24 -7.84 15.40
CA ARG A 71 -20.42 -6.95 15.37
C ARG A 71 -20.97 -6.77 13.95
N PHE A 72 -20.11 -6.61 12.96
CA PHE A 72 -20.51 -6.55 11.56
C PHE A 72 -21.22 -7.84 11.12
N SER A 73 -20.65 -9.00 11.46
CA SER A 73 -21.22 -10.32 11.16
C SER A 73 -22.61 -10.48 11.78
N TYR A 74 -22.76 -10.07 13.05
CA TYR A 74 -24.05 -10.08 13.74
C TYR A 74 -25.10 -9.17 13.09
N LEU A 75 -24.69 -7.99 12.62
CA LEU A 75 -25.59 -7.02 11.98
C LEU A 75 -26.02 -7.46 10.57
N THR A 76 -25.25 -8.30 9.89
CA THR A 76 -25.49 -8.70 8.49
C THR A 76 -26.00 -10.14 8.33
N GLY A 77 -25.98 -10.95 9.39
CA GLY A 77 -26.60 -12.27 9.38
C GLY A 77 -25.91 -13.30 8.47
N ASP A 78 -24.56 -13.32 8.48
CA ASP A 78 -23.69 -14.24 7.70
C ASP A 78 -23.53 -13.94 6.19
N SER A 79 -23.51 -12.67 5.78
CA SER A 79 -23.11 -12.24 4.41
C SER A 79 -21.62 -12.47 4.07
N LEU A 80 -20.87 -13.18 4.92
CA LEU A 80 -19.44 -13.41 4.79
C LEU A 80 -19.16 -14.74 4.07
N VAL A 81 -18.31 -14.70 3.05
CA VAL A 81 -17.73 -15.90 2.41
C VAL A 81 -16.23 -15.97 2.66
N PRO A 82 -15.64 -17.18 2.63
CA PRO A 82 -14.20 -17.33 2.44
C PRO A 82 -13.80 -16.59 1.15
N GLY A 83 -12.93 -15.59 1.29
CA GLY A 83 -12.55 -14.70 0.20
C GLY A 83 -11.93 -15.46 -0.95
N ASN A 84 -12.62 -15.46 -2.09
CA ASN A 84 -12.00 -15.65 -3.38
C ASN A 84 -11.50 -14.27 -3.83
N GLY A 85 -10.18 -14.16 -4.06
CA GLY A 85 -9.57 -12.98 -4.64
C GLY A 85 -10.16 -12.66 -6.02
N ASP A 86 -9.86 -11.43 -6.45
CA ASP A 86 -9.95 -10.92 -7.82
C ASP A 86 -11.11 -9.94 -8.08
N ALA A 87 -11.03 -8.77 -7.45
CA ALA A 87 -11.40 -7.54 -8.15
C ALA A 87 -10.26 -7.20 -9.13
N GLN A 88 -10.41 -7.64 -10.39
CA GLN A 88 -9.39 -7.45 -11.42
C GLN A 88 -9.23 -5.95 -11.73
N VAL A 89 -8.15 -5.37 -11.19
CA VAL A 89 -7.58 -4.11 -11.68
C VAL A 89 -6.99 -4.43 -13.06
N ASP A 90 -7.32 -3.65 -14.09
CA ASP A 90 -6.66 -3.76 -15.40
C ASP A 90 -5.18 -3.40 -15.24
N LEU A 91 -4.37 -4.39 -14.84
CA LEU A 91 -2.93 -4.26 -14.69
C LEU A 91 -2.34 -3.90 -16.05
N VAL A 92 -1.59 -2.80 -16.10
CA VAL A 92 -0.94 -2.37 -17.34
C VAL A 92 0.27 -3.25 -17.59
N GLY A 93 0.09 -4.35 -18.35
CA GLY A 93 1.19 -5.15 -18.90
C GLY A 93 2.14 -5.79 -17.88
N ALA A 94 1.74 -5.88 -16.61
CA ALA A 94 2.58 -6.40 -15.52
C ALA A 94 2.92 -7.87 -15.75
N THR A 95 4.17 -8.15 -16.09
CA THR A 95 4.72 -9.52 -16.09
C THR A 95 5.50 -9.71 -14.80
N GLU A 96 5.01 -10.59 -13.93
CA GLU A 96 5.68 -10.95 -12.69
C GLU A 96 6.79 -11.99 -12.94
N THR A 97 7.89 -11.88 -12.19
CA THR A 97 8.99 -12.85 -12.20
C THR A 97 9.66 -12.91 -10.82
N ARG A 98 10.40 -13.99 -10.56
CA ARG A 98 11.23 -14.07 -9.34
C ARG A 98 12.67 -13.69 -9.66
N HIS A 99 13.24 -12.81 -8.85
CA HIS A 99 14.65 -12.44 -8.99
C HIS A 99 15.56 -13.64 -8.71
N PRO A 100 16.57 -13.92 -9.55
CA PRO A 100 17.35 -15.16 -9.48
C PRO A 100 18.25 -15.28 -8.25
N VAL A 101 18.56 -14.18 -7.56
CA VAL A 101 19.48 -14.17 -6.41
C VAL A 101 18.75 -14.34 -5.08
N ASP A 102 17.75 -13.50 -4.82
CA ASP A 102 17.04 -13.44 -3.53
C ASP A 102 15.62 -14.03 -3.58
N GLY A 103 15.18 -14.48 -4.76
CA GLY A 103 13.88 -15.16 -4.98
C GLY A 103 12.66 -14.26 -4.86
N ARG A 104 12.86 -12.95 -4.66
CA ARG A 104 11.77 -11.98 -4.46
C ARG A 104 10.94 -11.82 -5.72
N LEU A 105 9.64 -11.63 -5.52
CA LEU A 105 8.71 -11.33 -6.61
C LEU A 105 8.94 -9.90 -7.09
N MET A 106 9.15 -9.76 -8.39
CA MET A 106 9.32 -8.49 -9.08
C MET A 106 8.29 -8.37 -10.19
N VAL A 107 7.94 -7.14 -10.53
CA VAL A 107 7.14 -6.85 -11.71
C VAL A 107 7.94 -6.05 -12.73
N LYS A 108 7.74 -6.34 -14.01
CA LYS A 108 8.25 -5.52 -15.11
C LYS A 108 7.41 -4.25 -15.25
N VAL A 109 8.06 -3.10 -15.16
CA VAL A 109 7.49 -1.79 -15.55
C VAL A 109 8.00 -1.49 -16.96
N GLU A 110 7.09 -1.50 -17.94
CA GLU A 110 7.44 -1.32 -19.35
C GLU A 110 8.04 0.06 -19.65
N GLY A 111 9.03 0.08 -20.55
CA GLY A 111 9.68 1.30 -21.01
C GLY A 111 8.70 2.19 -21.78
N SER A 112 8.49 3.41 -21.31
CA SER A 112 7.47 4.33 -21.84
C SER A 112 7.65 5.74 -21.30
N VAL A 113 6.99 6.70 -21.95
CA VAL A 113 6.69 8.00 -21.35
C VAL A 113 5.72 7.83 -20.19
N TYR A 114 5.94 8.55 -19.10
CA TYR A 114 4.98 8.76 -18.01
C TYR A 114 4.90 10.25 -17.66
N LEU A 115 3.87 10.66 -16.91
CA LEU A 115 3.67 12.03 -16.47
C LEU A 115 4.29 12.20 -15.07
N SER A 116 5.45 12.84 -15.01
CA SER A 116 6.26 13.04 -13.81
C SER A 116 5.92 14.34 -13.09
N GLY A 117 5.97 14.28 -11.76
CA GLY A 117 5.85 15.43 -10.88
C GLY A 117 4.44 16.03 -10.85
N PRO A 118 4.26 17.10 -10.07
CA PRO A 118 2.95 17.73 -9.89
C PRO A 118 2.47 18.45 -11.16
N SER A 119 3.40 18.82 -12.04
CA SER A 119 3.11 19.47 -13.33
C SER A 119 2.82 18.46 -14.46
N ASN A 120 2.87 17.15 -14.19
CA ASN A 120 2.68 16.09 -15.18
C ASN A 120 3.59 16.25 -16.42
N GLU A 121 4.87 16.50 -16.18
CA GLU A 121 5.87 16.63 -17.25
C GLU A 121 6.13 15.26 -17.91
N PRO A 122 6.05 15.15 -19.24
CA PRO A 122 6.28 13.89 -19.92
C PRO A 122 7.76 13.50 -19.88
N VAL A 123 8.07 12.39 -19.21
CA VAL A 123 9.43 11.84 -19.07
C VAL A 123 9.47 10.42 -19.60
N TRP A 124 10.46 10.10 -20.43
CA TRP A 124 10.74 8.72 -20.84
C TRP A 124 11.54 7.99 -19.77
N VAL A 125 11.05 6.83 -19.34
CA VAL A 125 11.77 5.90 -18.45
C VAL A 125 11.89 4.56 -19.16
N PRO A 126 13.10 3.96 -19.28
CA PRO A 126 13.30 2.64 -19.87
C PRO A 126 12.57 1.55 -19.08
N ASP A 127 12.52 0.34 -19.61
CA ASP A 127 11.97 -0.79 -18.86
C ASP A 127 12.87 -1.14 -17.67
N PHE A 128 12.26 -1.59 -16.60
CA PHE A 128 12.96 -2.06 -15.41
C PHE A 128 12.09 -3.04 -14.64
N TYR A 129 12.70 -3.76 -13.70
CA TYR A 129 12.00 -4.56 -12.71
C TYR A 129 12.06 -3.85 -11.36
N ILE A 130 10.98 -3.94 -10.60
CA ILE A 130 10.92 -3.49 -9.21
C ILE A 130 10.29 -4.59 -8.35
N ASP A 131 10.76 -4.74 -7.11
CA ASP A 131 10.16 -5.68 -6.17
C ASP A 131 8.69 -5.31 -5.91
N VAL A 132 7.82 -6.32 -5.84
CA VAL A 132 6.37 -6.11 -5.63
C VAL A 132 6.06 -5.54 -4.24
N HIS A 133 6.95 -5.79 -3.28
CA HIS A 133 6.82 -5.39 -1.88
C HIS A 133 8.11 -4.73 -1.36
N PRO A 134 8.02 -3.80 -0.38
CA PRO A 134 9.17 -3.37 0.40
C PRO A 134 9.95 -4.55 1.00
N VAL A 135 11.25 -4.39 1.24
CA VAL A 135 12.07 -5.45 1.87
C VAL A 135 11.57 -5.71 3.29
N THR A 136 11.26 -6.97 3.61
CA THR A 136 10.77 -7.37 4.94
C THR A 136 11.90 -7.59 5.95
N ASN A 137 11.57 -7.62 7.24
CA ASN A 137 12.54 -7.97 8.29
C ASN A 137 13.14 -9.36 8.08
N ALA A 138 12.31 -10.35 7.73
CA ALA A 138 12.78 -11.71 7.43
C ALA A 138 13.77 -11.72 6.26
N GLU A 139 13.50 -10.99 5.19
CA GLU A 139 14.40 -10.89 4.04
C GLU A 139 15.71 -10.18 4.39
N TYR A 140 15.65 -9.06 5.10
CA TYR A 140 16.83 -8.32 5.55
C TYR A 140 17.69 -9.12 6.53
N SER A 141 17.08 -9.96 7.36
CA SER A 141 17.83 -10.83 8.29
C SER A 141 18.73 -11.84 7.56
N ARG A 142 18.33 -12.31 6.37
CA ARG A 142 19.16 -13.19 5.54
C ARG A 142 20.42 -12.48 5.05
N PHE A 143 20.29 -11.20 4.69
CA PHE A 143 21.43 -10.36 4.34
C PHE A 143 22.38 -10.18 5.53
N VAL A 144 21.86 -9.83 6.70
CA VAL A 144 22.64 -9.70 7.94
C VAL A 144 23.39 -11.00 8.25
N ALA A 145 22.69 -12.14 8.22
CA ALA A 145 23.29 -13.45 8.48
C ALA A 145 24.35 -13.84 7.44
N ALA A 146 24.15 -13.50 6.16
CA ALA A 146 25.07 -13.86 5.08
C ALA A 146 26.34 -12.99 5.04
N THR A 147 26.27 -11.75 5.52
CA THR A 147 27.35 -10.76 5.33
C THR A 147 27.99 -10.28 6.62
N GLY A 148 27.35 -10.51 7.77
CA GLY A 148 27.75 -9.90 9.05
C GLY A 148 27.46 -8.40 9.12
N HIS A 149 26.61 -7.87 8.22
CA HIS A 149 26.20 -6.46 8.25
C HIS A 149 25.52 -6.10 9.57
N THR A 150 25.68 -4.87 10.03
CA THR A 150 25.08 -4.41 11.30
C THR A 150 23.55 -4.46 11.21
N PRO A 151 22.86 -5.18 12.12
CA PRO A 151 21.40 -5.21 12.12
C PRO A 151 20.79 -3.85 12.53
N PRO A 152 19.52 -3.58 12.16
CA PRO A 152 18.82 -2.37 12.60
C PRO A 152 18.87 -2.19 14.13
N GLN A 153 19.07 -0.96 14.58
CA GLN A 153 19.35 -0.65 16.00
C GLN A 153 18.27 -1.14 16.98
N HIS A 154 17.02 -1.26 16.53
CA HIS A 154 15.89 -1.67 17.35
C HIS A 154 15.72 -3.20 17.45
N TRP A 155 16.53 -3.98 16.72
CA TRP A 155 16.55 -5.44 16.82
C TRP A 155 17.28 -5.87 18.09
N VAL A 156 16.58 -6.60 18.96
CA VAL A 156 17.14 -7.10 20.22
C VAL A 156 18.00 -8.33 19.91
N ASP A 157 19.22 -8.35 20.44
CA ASP A 157 20.23 -9.39 20.18
C ASP A 157 20.49 -9.64 18.68
N GLY A 158 20.33 -8.59 17.86
CA GLY A 158 20.50 -8.66 16.41
C GLY A 158 19.39 -9.41 15.66
N THR A 159 18.24 -9.61 16.29
CA THR A 159 17.07 -10.30 15.71
C THR A 159 15.83 -9.42 15.72
N TYR A 160 15.00 -9.56 14.67
CA TYR A 160 13.70 -8.91 14.62
C TYR A 160 12.68 -9.67 15.49
N PRO A 161 11.65 -9.00 16.03
CA PRO A 161 10.53 -9.69 16.66
C PRO A 161 9.76 -10.54 15.65
N GLU A 162 9.55 -11.83 15.91
CA GLU A 162 8.92 -12.78 14.97
C GLU A 162 7.58 -12.29 14.40
N ARG A 163 6.77 -11.59 15.21
CA ARG A 163 5.49 -10.99 14.76
C ARG A 163 5.63 -9.96 13.64
N LEU A 164 6.85 -9.47 13.39
CA LEU A 164 7.18 -8.46 12.38
C LEU A 164 7.96 -9.06 11.20
N ALA A 165 8.03 -10.39 11.07
CA ALA A 165 8.76 -11.07 10.00
C ALA A 165 8.42 -10.51 8.61
N ASP A 166 7.13 -10.39 8.32
CA ASP A 166 6.59 -9.93 7.02
C ASP A 166 6.36 -8.41 6.96
N HIS A 167 6.75 -7.67 7.99
CA HIS A 167 6.71 -6.20 7.98
C HIS A 167 7.95 -5.65 7.29
N PRO A 168 7.86 -4.47 6.65
CA PRO A 168 9.02 -3.82 6.07
C PRO A 168 10.10 -3.55 7.12
N VAL A 169 11.36 -3.77 6.74
CA VAL A 169 12.51 -3.38 7.56
C VAL A 169 12.58 -1.86 7.64
N VAL A 170 12.83 -1.35 8.84
CA VAL A 170 12.93 0.09 9.14
C VAL A 170 14.22 0.40 9.89
N PHE A 171 14.52 1.68 10.10
CA PHE A 171 15.77 2.14 10.73
C PHE A 171 17.05 1.69 9.99
N VAL A 172 16.99 1.70 8.65
CA VAL A 172 18.15 1.47 7.78
C VAL A 172 18.55 2.77 7.10
N THR A 173 19.86 3.03 7.02
CA THR A 173 20.39 4.16 6.26
C THR A 173 20.34 3.90 4.76
N TRP A 174 20.56 4.93 3.94
CA TRP A 174 20.71 4.75 2.50
C TRP A 174 21.85 3.78 2.15
N ASN A 175 22.96 3.83 2.89
CA ASN A 175 24.08 2.91 2.68
C ASN A 175 23.70 1.46 3.01
N ASP A 176 22.91 1.24 4.05
CA ASP A 176 22.41 -0.08 4.42
C ASP A 176 21.46 -0.64 3.35
N ALA A 177 20.57 0.21 2.82
CA ALA A 177 19.65 -0.15 1.75
C ALA A 177 20.41 -0.48 0.45
N THR A 178 21.42 0.33 0.09
CA THR A 178 22.29 0.08 -1.05
C THR A 178 23.12 -1.20 -0.88
N ALA A 179 23.64 -1.46 0.33
CA ALA A 179 24.39 -2.69 0.62
C ALA A 179 23.50 -3.94 0.47
N TYR A 180 22.27 -3.89 0.99
CA TYR A 180 21.28 -4.95 0.79
C TYR A 180 20.97 -5.17 -0.70
N ALA A 181 20.67 -4.09 -1.44
CA ALA A 181 20.35 -4.17 -2.86
C ALA A 181 21.50 -4.81 -3.65
N ASN A 182 22.74 -4.38 -3.41
CA ASN A 182 23.92 -4.93 -4.06
C ASN A 182 24.13 -6.42 -3.72
N TRP A 183 23.97 -6.81 -2.44
CA TRP A 183 24.04 -8.21 -2.03
C TRP A 183 22.97 -9.07 -2.72
N ALA A 184 21.76 -8.53 -2.87
CA ALA A 184 20.66 -9.17 -3.57
C ALA A 184 20.80 -9.15 -5.10
N GLY A 185 21.88 -8.58 -5.66
CA GLY A 185 22.10 -8.48 -7.11
C GLY A 185 21.25 -7.41 -7.81
N LYS A 186 20.81 -6.39 -7.06
CA LYS A 186 19.89 -5.32 -7.47
C LYS A 186 20.52 -3.94 -7.24
N GLY A 187 19.78 -2.89 -7.57
CA GLY A 187 20.06 -1.51 -7.15
C GLY A 187 18.79 -0.84 -6.60
N LEU A 188 18.96 0.30 -5.92
CA LEU A 188 17.82 1.12 -5.52
C LEU A 188 17.18 1.80 -6.74
N PRO A 189 15.84 1.90 -6.81
CA PRO A 189 15.17 2.59 -7.90
C PRO A 189 15.58 4.07 -7.93
N THR A 190 15.63 4.68 -9.10
CA THR A 190 15.62 6.16 -9.18
C THR A 190 14.26 6.68 -8.75
N SER A 191 14.18 7.94 -8.35
CA SER A 191 12.90 8.58 -8.01
C SER A 191 11.89 8.52 -9.15
N GLN A 192 12.36 8.61 -10.41
CA GLN A 192 11.51 8.51 -11.59
C GLN A 192 11.01 7.08 -11.84
N GLN A 193 11.85 6.06 -11.60
CA GLN A 193 11.43 4.66 -11.66
C GLN A 193 10.36 4.38 -10.59
N TRP A 194 10.62 4.80 -9.35
CA TRP A 194 9.69 4.64 -8.24
C TRP A 194 8.35 5.35 -8.52
N GLU A 195 8.41 6.61 -8.95
CA GLU A 195 7.22 7.41 -9.27
C GLU A 195 6.41 6.78 -10.42
N LYS A 196 7.07 6.32 -11.48
CA LYS A 196 6.39 5.63 -12.58
C LYS A 196 5.71 4.34 -12.12
N ALA A 197 6.40 3.54 -11.31
CA ALA A 197 5.84 2.30 -10.75
C ALA A 197 4.60 2.56 -9.89
N ALA A 198 4.52 3.72 -9.25
CA ALA A 198 3.39 4.13 -8.43
C ALA A 198 2.25 4.74 -9.27
N ARG A 199 2.50 5.73 -10.13
CA ARG A 199 1.46 6.53 -10.84
C ARG A 199 0.90 5.85 -12.09
N GLY A 200 1.66 4.95 -12.69
CA GLY A 200 1.43 4.52 -14.07
C GLY A 200 1.69 5.65 -15.09
N THR A 201 1.27 5.42 -16.33
CA THR A 201 1.46 6.38 -17.44
C THR A 201 0.47 7.54 -17.43
N ARG A 202 -0.61 7.45 -16.64
CA ARG A 202 -1.71 8.42 -16.59
C ARG A 202 -1.48 9.58 -15.63
N GLY A 203 -0.39 9.56 -14.86
CA GLY A 203 -0.07 10.63 -13.90
C GLY A 203 -1.04 10.71 -12.74
N THR A 204 -1.52 9.57 -12.24
CA THR A 204 -2.47 9.52 -11.13
C THR A 204 -1.85 10.06 -9.84
N VAL A 205 -2.69 10.64 -8.97
CA VAL A 205 -2.24 11.29 -7.74
C VAL A 205 -1.75 10.29 -6.67
N TYR A 206 -2.45 9.16 -6.55
CA TYR A 206 -2.14 8.03 -5.68
C TYR A 206 -2.03 6.74 -6.52
N PRO A 207 -1.43 5.65 -6.01
CA PRO A 207 -1.27 4.42 -6.79
C PRO A 207 -2.59 3.85 -7.33
N TRP A 208 -3.67 4.07 -6.58
CA TRP A 208 -5.02 3.62 -6.92
C TRP A 208 -5.89 4.67 -7.65
N GLY A 209 -5.30 5.77 -8.12
CA GLY A 209 -6.01 6.84 -8.82
C GLY A 209 -6.08 8.16 -8.05
N ASP A 210 -6.99 9.05 -8.44
CA ASP A 210 -6.98 10.44 -7.96
C ASP A 210 -7.78 10.68 -6.68
N GLN A 211 -8.49 9.65 -6.19
CA GLN A 211 -9.32 9.79 -4.99
C GLN A 211 -8.48 9.64 -3.72
N PRO A 212 -8.54 10.62 -2.80
CA PRO A 212 -7.84 10.56 -1.52
C PRO A 212 -8.49 9.52 -0.60
N THR A 213 -7.94 8.31 -0.54
CA THR A 213 -8.51 7.17 0.21
C THR A 213 -7.52 6.61 1.24
N PRO A 214 -7.47 7.14 2.47
CA PRO A 214 -6.54 6.67 3.52
C PRO A 214 -6.70 5.18 3.88
N ALA A 215 -7.88 4.59 3.67
CA ALA A 215 -8.10 3.15 3.92
C ALA A 215 -7.23 2.23 3.04
N LYS A 216 -6.67 2.75 1.94
CA LYS A 216 -5.86 1.99 0.97
C LYS A 216 -4.36 1.97 1.26
N CYS A 217 -3.90 2.62 2.32
CA CYS A 217 -2.50 2.63 2.73
C CYS A 217 -2.35 2.65 4.25
N ASN A 218 -1.11 2.51 4.75
CA ASN A 218 -0.78 2.66 6.16
C ASN A 218 -0.20 4.04 6.45
N VAL A 219 -1.01 4.90 7.04
CA VAL A 219 -0.72 6.30 7.37
C VAL A 219 -1.29 6.64 8.74
N ARG A 220 -0.98 7.84 9.25
CA ARG A 220 -1.31 8.24 10.62
C ARG A 220 -2.80 8.11 10.93
N GLU A 221 -3.65 8.43 9.97
CA GLU A 221 -5.12 8.44 10.07
C GLU A 221 -5.72 7.04 10.28
N ASN A 222 -5.01 5.97 9.92
CA ASN A 222 -5.47 4.61 10.21
C ASN A 222 -5.34 4.25 11.70
N GLY A 223 -4.45 4.92 12.44
CA GLY A 223 -4.26 4.71 13.88
C GLY A 223 -3.57 3.40 14.27
N VAL A 224 -2.88 2.72 13.33
CA VAL A 224 -2.17 1.44 13.59
C VAL A 224 -1.00 1.62 14.56
N GLY A 225 -0.23 2.70 14.40
CA GLY A 225 0.90 3.03 15.28
C GLY A 225 2.20 2.26 15.01
N GLU A 226 2.21 1.36 14.02
CA GLU A 226 3.41 0.65 13.54
C GLU A 226 3.27 0.32 12.05
N THR A 227 4.30 -0.29 11.45
CA THR A 227 4.23 -0.84 10.09
C THR A 227 3.20 -1.97 10.02
N THR A 228 2.75 -2.30 8.82
CA THR A 228 1.91 -3.49 8.55
C THR A 228 2.67 -4.48 7.69
N ALA A 229 2.24 -5.75 7.69
CA ALA A 229 2.70 -6.73 6.71
C ALA A 229 2.52 -6.19 5.27
N VAL A 230 3.46 -6.52 4.40
CA VAL A 230 3.60 -5.88 3.07
C VAL A 230 2.45 -6.19 2.09
N ASP A 231 1.62 -7.20 2.36
CA ASP A 231 0.48 -7.60 1.52
C ASP A 231 -0.88 -7.09 2.06
N CYS A 232 -0.86 -6.22 3.07
CA CYS A 232 -2.06 -5.83 3.81
C CYS A 232 -3.05 -4.95 3.00
N TYR A 233 -2.58 -4.28 1.93
CA TYR A 233 -3.34 -3.26 1.19
C TYR A 233 -3.54 -3.57 -0.29
N GLN A 234 -4.23 -4.67 -0.59
CA GLN A 234 -4.55 -5.09 -1.96
C GLN A 234 -5.29 -4.02 -2.78
N SER A 235 -6.16 -3.22 -2.16
CA SER A 235 -6.90 -2.15 -2.86
C SER A 235 -6.08 -0.88 -3.11
N GLY A 236 -4.85 -0.82 -2.56
CA GLY A 236 -3.88 0.26 -2.70
C GLY A 236 -2.74 -0.05 -3.67
N VAL A 237 -2.76 -1.20 -4.34
CA VAL A 237 -1.73 -1.58 -5.33
C VAL A 237 -1.68 -0.59 -6.48
N SER A 238 -0.48 -0.39 -7.02
CA SER A 238 -0.27 0.46 -8.19
C SER A 238 -0.84 -0.17 -9.47
N PRO A 239 -0.89 0.58 -10.61
CA PRO A 239 -1.33 0.03 -11.89
C PRO A 239 -0.43 -1.11 -12.42
N TYR A 240 0.77 -1.26 -11.83
CA TYR A 240 1.71 -2.34 -12.11
C TYR A 240 1.68 -3.43 -11.04
N GLY A 241 0.76 -3.38 -10.07
CA GLY A 241 0.65 -4.40 -9.01
C GLY A 241 1.68 -4.27 -7.89
N VAL A 242 2.35 -3.12 -7.75
CA VAL A 242 3.31 -2.88 -6.66
C VAL A 242 2.58 -2.38 -5.42
N TYR A 243 2.88 -2.97 -4.28
CA TYR A 243 2.28 -2.66 -2.99
C TYR A 243 3.01 -1.51 -2.30
N ASP A 244 2.30 -0.87 -1.36
CA ASP A 244 2.86 0.07 -0.40
C ASP A 244 3.63 1.27 -0.98
N LEU A 245 3.43 1.60 -2.27
CA LEU A 245 3.93 2.85 -2.88
C LEU A 245 3.18 4.12 -2.40
N CYS A 246 2.48 4.01 -1.27
CA CYS A 246 1.91 5.08 -0.47
C CYS A 246 1.72 4.52 0.96
N GLY A 247 2.27 5.19 1.97
CA GLY A 247 2.26 4.77 3.37
C GLY A 247 3.27 3.66 3.71
N ASN A 248 3.03 3.01 4.85
CA ASN A 248 3.85 2.00 5.49
C ASN A 248 5.25 2.50 5.89
N VAL A 249 6.16 2.68 4.92
CA VAL A 249 7.54 3.14 5.16
C VAL A 249 8.02 4.07 4.05
N TRP A 250 8.90 5.01 4.42
CA TRP A 250 9.64 5.77 3.43
C TRP A 250 10.64 4.87 2.70
N GLU A 251 10.69 4.96 1.38
CA GLU A 251 11.54 4.11 0.53
C GLU A 251 12.71 4.90 -0.07
N TRP A 252 13.93 4.38 0.12
CA TRP A 252 15.17 4.98 -0.40
C TRP A 252 15.28 4.85 -1.92
N CYS A 253 15.52 5.97 -2.59
CA CYS A 253 15.85 6.03 -4.01
C CYS A 253 17.35 6.27 -4.22
N SER A 254 17.88 5.89 -5.38
CA SER A 254 19.27 6.16 -5.78
C SER A 254 19.49 7.62 -6.21
N THR A 255 18.43 8.35 -6.55
CA THR A 255 18.49 9.75 -6.97
C THR A 255 19.06 10.64 -5.87
N GLU A 256 20.13 11.36 -6.21
CA GLU A 256 20.82 12.29 -5.31
C GLU A 256 20.33 13.73 -5.54
N THR A 257 19.96 14.42 -4.46
CA THR A 257 19.52 15.83 -4.51
C THR A 257 20.66 16.81 -4.30
N LYS A 258 21.64 16.42 -3.47
CA LYS A 258 22.90 17.11 -3.16
C LYS A 258 23.92 16.06 -2.74
N PRO A 259 25.24 16.34 -2.80
CA PRO A 259 26.28 15.40 -2.38
C PRO A 259 25.99 14.74 -1.02
N GLY A 260 25.81 13.41 -1.02
CA GLY A 260 25.49 12.59 0.14
C GLY A 260 24.04 12.64 0.63
N ARG A 261 23.11 13.22 -0.14
CA ARG A 261 21.68 13.31 0.19
C ARG A 261 20.81 12.71 -0.91
N HIS A 262 20.12 11.64 -0.57
CA HIS A 262 19.26 10.89 -1.49
C HIS A 262 17.77 11.11 -1.18
N GLU A 263 16.93 10.89 -2.17
CA GLU A 263 15.49 11.00 -2.02
C GLU A 263 14.87 9.82 -1.26
N LEU A 264 13.81 10.12 -0.51
CA LEU A 264 12.88 9.18 0.09
C LEU A 264 11.50 9.44 -0.51
N LYS A 265 10.77 8.38 -0.88
CA LYS A 265 9.41 8.50 -1.43
C LYS A 265 8.43 7.61 -0.67
N GLY A 266 7.13 7.83 -0.89
CA GLY A 266 6.07 6.93 -0.42
C GLY A 266 5.36 7.31 0.87
N ALA A 267 5.86 8.23 1.68
CA ALA A 267 5.35 8.47 3.04
C ALA A 267 5.57 7.27 3.99
N ALA A 268 5.07 7.34 5.21
CA ALA A 268 5.16 6.23 6.18
C ALA A 268 3.91 6.18 7.05
N TRP A 269 3.78 5.15 7.89
CA TRP A 269 2.68 5.04 8.87
C TRP A 269 2.59 6.24 9.83
N THR A 270 3.68 6.99 10.03
CA THR A 270 3.70 8.22 10.83
C THR A 270 3.26 9.46 10.06
N SER A 271 3.26 9.41 8.72
CA SER A 271 2.94 10.56 7.87
C SER A 271 1.44 10.82 7.87
N PRO A 272 1.01 12.10 7.88
CA PRO A 272 -0.39 12.43 7.65
C PRO A 272 -0.77 12.14 6.19
N PHE A 273 -2.00 11.69 5.98
CA PHE A 273 -2.59 11.49 4.66
C PHE A 273 -2.99 12.84 4.07
N ASN A 274 -2.04 13.47 3.38
CA ASN A 274 -2.27 14.74 2.72
C ASN A 274 -1.48 14.84 1.40
N PRO A 275 -1.76 15.89 0.60
CA PRO A 275 -1.05 16.13 -0.65
C PRO A 275 0.47 16.21 -0.56
N GLU A 276 1.03 16.69 0.55
CA GLU A 276 2.46 16.95 0.70
C GLU A 276 3.29 15.70 0.98
N PHE A 277 2.68 14.67 1.58
CA PHE A 277 3.39 13.45 1.96
C PHE A 277 2.96 12.23 1.15
N CYS A 278 1.67 12.11 0.84
CA CYS A 278 1.11 10.89 0.24
C CYS A 278 0.85 11.00 -1.26
N GLN A 279 1.02 12.18 -1.87
CA GLN A 279 1.05 12.27 -3.32
C GLN A 279 2.38 11.75 -3.82
N ILE A 280 2.32 10.88 -4.83
CA ILE A 280 3.50 10.24 -5.38
C ILE A 280 4.49 11.29 -5.96
N SER A 281 3.95 12.40 -6.46
CA SER A 281 4.71 13.50 -7.06
C SER A 281 5.29 14.52 -6.06
N ALA A 282 5.03 14.35 -4.76
CA ALA A 282 5.58 15.24 -3.73
C ALA A 282 7.06 14.94 -3.43
#